data_AF-A0A2W5SSY4-F1
#
_entry.id   AF-A0A2W5SSY4-F1
#
_cell.length_a   1.000
_cell.length_b   1.000
_cell.length_c   1.000
_cell.angle_alpha   90.00
_cell.angle_beta   90.00
_cell.angle_gamma   90.00
#
_symmetry.space_group_name_H-M   'P 1'
#
loop_
_entity.id
_entity.type
_entity.pdbx_description
1 polymer ?
#
loop_
_entity_poly.entity_id
_entity_poly.type
_entity_poly.pdbx_seq_one_letter_code
_entity_poly.pdbx_strand_id
1 'polypeptide(L)'
;VIVDNIDSFFTHSGDFLIIHDWKRPWRITGNSSVYRFKLGAFPGLMPYFREHFDEIRQKFRNEQAYLSWYIDQEKKLSYWPDSWCKSYKYHCLQKIPLAYFKPPVKPEGAKIIVFHGEINPPDAVNGGGGKWYRYVLPSDWIKEAWH
;
A
#
# COMPACT_ATOMS: atom_id res chain seq x y z
N VAL A 1 6.67 -3.65 -5.98
CA VAL A 1 7.74 -3.38 -6.98
C VAL A 1 8.34 -2.04 -6.67
N ILE A 2 9.65 -1.97 -6.51
CA ILE A 2 10.37 -0.69 -6.40
C ILE A 2 10.66 -0.23 -7.82
N VAL A 3 10.22 0.98 -8.18
CA VAL A 3 10.25 1.49 -9.56
C VAL A 3 11.05 2.80 -9.70
N ASP A 4 11.64 3.25 -8.60
CA ASP A 4 12.50 4.43 -8.49
C ASP A 4 13.34 4.33 -7.20
N ASN A 5 14.31 5.22 -7.02
CA ASN A 5 15.11 5.33 -5.80
C ASN A 5 14.22 5.57 -4.56
N ILE A 6 14.53 4.85 -3.48
CA ILE A 6 13.79 4.85 -2.20
C ILE A 6 14.56 5.46 -1.03
N ASP A 7 15.70 6.13 -1.26
CA ASP A 7 16.51 6.71 -0.18
C ASP A 7 15.71 7.71 0.66
N SER A 8 14.76 8.39 0.01
CA SER A 8 13.83 9.31 0.67
C SER A 8 12.98 8.66 1.76
N PHE A 9 12.69 7.35 1.68
CA PHE A 9 11.97 6.63 2.76
C PHE A 9 12.78 6.56 4.04
N PHE A 10 14.11 6.61 3.97
CA PHE A 10 14.98 6.56 5.15
C PHE A 10 15.18 7.94 5.79
N THR A 11 15.07 9.01 5.02
CA THR A 11 15.35 10.38 5.47
C THR A 11 14.10 11.22 5.76
N HIS A 12 12.92 10.83 5.26
CA HIS A 12 11.67 11.55 5.53
C HIS A 12 11.39 11.64 7.04
N SER A 13 10.86 12.74 7.54
CA SER A 13 10.57 12.91 8.97
C SER A 13 9.31 12.14 9.40
N GLY A 14 9.32 11.57 10.60
CA GLY A 14 8.14 10.93 11.20
C GLY A 14 8.49 9.67 12.01
N ASP A 15 7.75 9.44 13.10
CA ASP A 15 7.98 8.33 14.02
C ASP A 15 7.46 7.00 13.48
N PHE A 16 6.23 7.01 12.95
CA PHE A 16 5.62 5.89 12.24
C PHE A 16 5.00 6.40 10.94
N LEU A 17 5.60 6.05 9.81
CA LEU A 17 5.12 6.43 8.49
C LEU A 17 4.50 5.22 7.80
N ILE A 18 3.31 5.39 7.23
CA ILE A 18 2.57 4.34 6.54
C ILE A 18 1.87 4.91 5.31
N ILE A 19 1.51 4.06 4.35
CA ILE A 19 0.69 4.50 3.21
C ILE A 19 -0.70 4.88 3.71
N HIS A 20 -1.30 5.98 3.26
CA HIS A 20 -2.71 6.26 3.55
C HIS A 20 -3.64 5.37 2.71
N ASP A 21 -4.65 4.73 3.32
CA ASP A 21 -5.51 3.77 2.60
C ASP A 21 -6.26 4.42 1.42
N TRP A 22 -5.98 3.96 0.20
CA TRP A 22 -6.58 4.50 -1.01
C TRP A 22 -8.08 4.23 -1.14
N LYS A 23 -8.59 3.17 -0.52
CA LYS A 23 -10.00 2.76 -0.66
C LYS A 23 -10.90 3.57 0.27
N ARG A 24 -10.40 3.98 1.44
CA ARG A 24 -11.11 4.68 2.50
C ARG A 24 -10.23 5.81 3.07
N PRO A 25 -9.84 6.81 2.26
CA PRO A 25 -8.92 7.87 2.68
C PRO A 25 -9.49 8.77 3.80
N TRP A 26 -10.81 8.75 4.05
CA TRP A 26 -11.41 9.47 5.18
C TRP A 26 -11.17 8.78 6.55
N ARG A 27 -10.48 7.63 6.58
CA ARG A 27 -10.12 6.92 7.82
C ARG A 27 -8.66 7.18 8.17
N ILE A 28 -8.34 7.00 9.44
CA ILE A 28 -6.96 7.00 9.95
C ILE A 28 -6.17 5.75 9.54
N THR A 29 -6.83 4.76 8.92
CA THR A 29 -6.20 3.49 8.58
C THR A 29 -5.16 3.68 7.49
N GLY A 30 -3.94 3.22 7.77
CA GLY A 30 -2.88 3.08 6.78
C GLY A 30 -2.81 1.68 6.19
N ASN A 31 -2.26 1.58 4.99
CA ASN A 31 -1.90 0.33 4.34
C ASN A 31 -0.46 -0.07 4.73
N SER A 32 -0.32 -1.22 5.38
CA SER A 32 0.95 -1.71 5.92
C SER A 32 1.85 -2.42 4.89
N SER A 33 1.60 -2.28 3.59
CA SER A 33 2.54 -2.79 2.57
C SER A 33 3.87 -2.05 2.56
N VAL A 34 3.87 -0.76 2.92
CA VAL A 34 5.10 0.02 3.13
C VAL A 34 4.92 0.90 4.36
N TYR A 35 5.71 0.64 5.38
CA TYR A 35 5.73 1.45 6.59
C TYR A 35 7.14 1.50 7.17
N ARG A 36 7.42 2.54 7.96
CA ARG A 36 8.70 2.74 8.63
C ARG A 36 8.46 3.14 10.07
N PHE A 37 9.23 2.54 10.96
CA PHE A 37 9.27 2.88 12.37
C PHE A 37 10.66 2.57 12.94
N LYS A 38 11.00 3.17 14.07
CA LYS A 38 12.22 2.81 14.81
C LYS A 38 11.95 1.53 15.61
N LEU A 39 12.84 0.55 15.49
CA LEU A 39 12.74 -0.69 16.28
C LEU A 39 12.69 -0.37 17.78
N GLY A 40 11.74 -1.01 18.47
CA GLY A 40 11.50 -0.78 19.90
C GLY A 40 10.73 0.50 20.24
N ALA A 41 10.31 1.33 19.28
CA ALA A 41 9.59 2.58 19.55
C ALA A 41 8.18 2.40 20.13
N PHE A 42 7.58 1.21 19.94
CA PHE A 42 6.20 0.89 20.34
C PHE A 42 6.14 -0.40 21.17
N PRO A 43 6.78 -0.44 22.35
CA PRO A 43 6.90 -1.67 23.14
C PRO A 43 5.53 -2.17 23.67
N GLY A 44 4.55 -1.26 23.83
CA GLY A 44 3.22 -1.58 24.32
C GLY A 44 2.26 -2.18 23.28
N LEU A 45 2.56 -2.05 21.99
CA LEU A 45 1.65 -2.49 20.90
C LEU A 45 1.31 -3.98 21.01
N MET A 46 2.32 -4.84 21.05
CA MET A 46 2.11 -6.28 21.10
C MET A 46 1.56 -6.79 22.45
N PRO A 47 2.04 -6.31 23.61
CA PRO A 47 1.39 -6.59 24.90
C PRO A 47 -0.10 -6.26 24.91
N TYR A 48 -0.46 -5.04 24.52
CA TYR A 48 -1.87 -4.61 24.48
C TYR A 48 -2.70 -5.47 23.52
N PHE A 49 -2.16 -5.81 22.35
CA PHE A 49 -2.84 -6.70 21.40
C PHE A 49 -3.15 -8.07 22.01
N ARG A 50 -2.23 -8.64 22.77
CA ARG A 50 -2.41 -9.96 23.40
C ARG A 50 -3.38 -9.92 24.56
N GLU A 51 -3.31 -8.88 25.39
CA GLU A 51 -4.19 -8.70 26.55
C GLU A 51 -5.65 -8.44 26.13
N HIS A 52 -5.87 -7.67 25.06
CA HIS A 52 -7.20 -7.27 24.60
C HIS A 52 -7.62 -7.95 23.28
N PHE A 53 -7.09 -9.13 22.99
CA PHE A 53 -7.20 -9.78 21.68
C PHE A 53 -8.66 -9.93 21.20
N ASP A 54 -9.54 -10.40 22.06
CA ASP A 54 -10.95 -10.64 21.71
C ASP A 54 -11.70 -9.34 21.41
N GLU A 55 -11.48 -8.30 22.21
CA GLU A 55 -12.07 -6.97 21.99
C GLU A 55 -11.57 -6.34 20.69
N ILE A 56 -10.26 -6.45 20.42
CA ILE A 56 -9.64 -5.93 19.21
C ILE A 56 -10.22 -6.61 17.97
N ARG A 57 -10.41 -7.93 18.00
CA ARG A 57 -11.02 -8.66 16.88
C ARG A 57 -12.48 -8.27 16.61
N GLN A 58 -13.21 -7.88 17.63
CA GLN A 58 -14.59 -7.39 17.48
C GLN A 58 -14.62 -5.95 16.95
N LYS A 59 -13.70 -5.10 17.42
CA LYS A 59 -13.66 -3.66 17.09
C LYS A 59 -13.02 -3.38 15.73
N PHE A 60 -11.97 -4.11 15.37
CA PHE A 60 -11.18 -3.85 14.17
C PHE A 60 -11.37 -4.93 13.13
N ARG A 61 -11.61 -4.49 11.89
CA ARG A 61 -11.80 -5.39 10.75
C ARG A 61 -10.53 -6.21 10.43
N ASN A 62 -9.36 -5.65 10.66
CA ASN A 62 -8.07 -6.24 10.32
C ASN A 62 -6.94 -5.62 11.17
N GLU A 63 -5.75 -6.21 11.04
CA GLU A 63 -4.53 -5.81 11.73
C GLU A 63 -4.08 -4.38 11.37
N GLN A 64 -4.27 -3.96 10.11
CA GLN A 64 -3.93 -2.62 9.65
C GLN A 64 -4.75 -1.54 10.36
N ALA A 65 -6.04 -1.79 10.56
CA ALA A 65 -6.92 -0.88 11.27
C ALA A 65 -6.54 -0.78 12.76
N TYR A 66 -6.22 -1.92 13.39
CA TYR A 66 -5.74 -1.94 14.78
C TYR A 66 -4.40 -1.19 14.93
N LEU A 67 -3.41 -1.53 14.10
CA LEU A 67 -2.08 -0.91 14.10
C LEU A 67 -2.21 0.61 13.95
N SER A 68 -2.95 1.07 12.94
CA SER A 68 -3.11 2.51 12.69
C SER A 68 -3.80 3.21 13.85
N TRP A 69 -4.85 2.60 14.41
CA TRP A 69 -5.54 3.15 15.57
C TRP A 69 -4.60 3.27 16.78
N TYR A 70 -3.86 2.21 17.11
CA TYR A 70 -2.97 2.18 18.27
C TYR A 70 -1.90 3.28 18.17
N ILE A 71 -1.25 3.38 17.01
CA ILE A 71 -0.18 4.37 16.79
C ILE A 71 -0.74 5.81 16.74
N ASP A 72 -1.96 6.01 16.23
CA ASP A 72 -2.65 7.30 16.27
C ASP A 72 -3.06 7.72 17.70
N GLN A 73 -3.35 6.76 18.60
CA GLN A 73 -3.54 7.07 20.02
C GLN A 73 -2.26 7.64 20.64
N GLU A 74 -1.08 7.20 20.20
CA GLU A 74 0.20 7.78 20.60
C GLU A 74 0.55 9.09 19.86
N LYS A 75 -0.28 9.56 18.92
CA LYS A 75 -0.04 10.77 18.08
C LYS A 75 1.25 10.71 17.27
N LYS A 76 1.69 9.51 16.92
CA LYS A 76 2.95 9.25 16.16
C LYS A 76 2.70 8.77 14.73
N LEU A 77 1.45 8.58 14.34
CA LEU A 77 1.09 8.15 13.00
C LEU A 77 1.23 9.30 12.02
N SER A 78 1.99 9.08 10.96
CA SER A 78 2.13 9.97 9.81
C SER A 78 2.00 9.17 8.52
N TYR A 79 1.72 9.84 7.42
CA TYR A 79 1.60 9.20 6.11
C TYR A 79 2.78 9.53 5.21
N TRP A 80 3.12 8.59 4.32
CA TRP A 80 4.00 8.91 3.20
C TRP A 80 3.36 9.97 2.29
N PRO A 81 4.17 10.78 1.57
CA PRO A 81 3.66 11.57 0.47
C PRO A 81 2.85 10.71 -0.51
N ASP A 82 1.67 11.18 -0.92
CA ASP A 82 0.69 10.40 -1.68
C ASP A 82 1.26 9.84 -3.01
N SER A 83 2.23 10.53 -3.60
CA SER A 83 2.87 10.09 -4.84
C SER A 83 3.78 8.87 -4.67
N TRP A 84 4.40 8.66 -3.51
CA TRP A 84 5.49 7.68 -3.35
C TRP A 84 5.03 6.24 -3.47
N CYS A 85 3.88 5.92 -2.90
CA CYS A 85 3.31 4.57 -2.88
C CYS A 85 1.97 4.56 -3.59
N LYS A 86 1.90 3.87 -4.72
CA LYS A 86 0.65 3.75 -5.50
C LYS A 86 0.21 2.30 -5.63
N SER A 87 -1.09 2.09 -5.46
CA SER A 87 -1.72 0.82 -5.81
C SER A 87 -1.72 0.61 -7.31
N TYR A 88 -1.25 -0.57 -7.75
CA TYR A 88 -1.33 -0.98 -9.15
C TYR A 88 -2.77 -0.94 -9.66
N LYS A 89 -3.68 -1.55 -8.90
CA LYS A 89 -5.09 -1.68 -9.22
C LYS A 89 -5.83 -0.33 -9.30
N TYR A 90 -5.50 0.63 -8.45
CA TYR A 90 -6.24 1.90 -8.36
C TYR A 90 -5.62 3.03 -9.20
N HIS A 91 -4.31 3.01 -9.42
CA HIS A 91 -3.61 4.14 -10.04
C HIS A 91 -2.90 3.81 -11.35
N CYS A 92 -2.62 2.52 -11.62
CA CYS A 92 -1.94 2.13 -12.85
C CYS A 92 -2.92 1.63 -13.91
N LEU A 93 -3.95 0.87 -13.50
CA LEU A 93 -4.93 0.31 -14.41
C LEU A 93 -5.84 1.37 -15.03
N GLN A 94 -6.14 1.19 -16.31
CA GLN A 94 -7.16 1.96 -17.00
C GLN A 94 -8.57 1.48 -16.63
N LYS A 95 -9.56 2.36 -16.75
CA LYS A 95 -10.97 1.97 -16.63
C LYS A 95 -11.45 1.37 -17.95
N ILE A 96 -12.45 0.50 -17.91
CA ILE A 96 -13.14 0.05 -19.12
C ILE A 96 -13.87 1.24 -19.76
N PRO A 97 -13.90 1.33 -21.11
CA PRO A 97 -13.35 0.35 -22.08
C PRO A 97 -11.87 0.54 -22.42
N LEU A 98 -11.25 1.61 -21.93
CA LEU A 98 -9.86 1.97 -22.26
C LEU A 98 -8.84 0.89 -21.91
N ALA A 99 -9.11 0.10 -20.87
CA ALA A 99 -8.29 -1.05 -20.45
C ALA A 99 -8.03 -2.09 -21.55
N TYR A 100 -8.92 -2.21 -22.54
CA TYR A 100 -8.72 -3.12 -23.67
C TYR A 100 -7.77 -2.59 -24.75
N PHE A 101 -7.48 -1.29 -24.75
CA PHE A 101 -6.71 -0.62 -25.80
C PHE A 101 -5.46 0.09 -25.30
N LYS A 102 -5.39 0.42 -24.01
CA LYS A 102 -4.27 1.14 -23.42
C LYS A 102 -3.68 0.38 -22.24
N PRO A 103 -2.34 0.20 -22.21
CA PRO A 103 -1.68 -0.49 -21.12
C PRO A 103 -1.75 0.32 -19.82
N PRO A 104 -1.52 -0.34 -18.66
CA PRO A 104 -1.35 0.32 -17.38
C PRO A 104 -0.19 1.31 -17.43
N VAL A 105 -0.39 2.49 -16.84
CA VAL A 105 0.59 3.58 -16.88
C VAL A 105 1.28 3.71 -15.52
N LYS A 106 2.60 3.90 -15.53
CA LYS A 106 3.36 4.23 -14.32
C LYS A 106 2.92 5.61 -13.81
N PRO A 107 2.40 5.74 -12.58
CA PRO A 107 2.04 7.04 -12.02
C PRO A 107 3.29 7.92 -11.82
N GLU A 108 3.13 9.22 -12.03
CA GLU A 108 4.22 10.19 -11.85
C GLU A 108 4.66 10.24 -10.37
N GLY A 109 5.98 10.31 -10.15
CA GLY A 109 6.58 10.36 -8.82
C GLY A 109 6.45 9.08 -7.99
N ALA A 110 5.89 8.00 -8.55
CA ALA A 110 5.78 6.73 -7.87
C ALA A 110 7.15 6.08 -7.66
N LYS A 111 7.41 5.68 -6.41
CA LYS A 111 8.62 4.98 -5.98
C LYS A 111 8.39 3.51 -5.74
N ILE A 112 7.24 3.17 -5.18
CA ILE A 112 6.82 1.79 -4.92
C ILE A 112 5.42 1.58 -5.47
N ILE A 113 5.26 0.56 -6.30
CA ILE A 113 3.96 0.07 -6.73
C ILE A 113 3.56 -1.14 -5.89
N VAL A 114 2.40 -1.00 -5.23
CA VAL A 114 1.83 -2.01 -4.35
C VAL A 114 0.83 -2.86 -5.12
N PHE A 115 1.11 -4.14 -5.18
CA PHE A 115 0.25 -5.17 -5.75
C PHE A 115 -0.57 -5.78 -4.63
N HIS A 116 -1.83 -5.37 -4.52
CA HIS A 116 -2.76 -5.92 -3.54
C HIS A 116 -3.99 -6.47 -4.26
N GLY A 117 -4.47 -7.62 -3.79
CA GLY A 117 -5.57 -8.35 -4.43
C GLY A 117 -5.07 -9.44 -5.36
N GLU A 118 -5.77 -9.63 -6.48
CA GLU A 118 -5.62 -10.80 -7.35
C GLU A 118 -4.50 -10.67 -8.38
N ILE A 119 -4.33 -9.48 -8.97
CA ILE A 119 -3.29 -9.24 -9.98
C ILE A 119 -1.95 -9.14 -9.28
N ASN A 120 -1.06 -10.06 -9.62
CA ASN A 120 0.31 -10.07 -9.13
C ASN A 120 1.27 -9.54 -10.20
N PRO A 121 2.54 -9.28 -9.84
CA PRO A 121 3.51 -8.72 -10.77
C PRO A 121 3.78 -9.59 -12.02
N PRO A 122 3.83 -10.93 -11.95
CA PRO A 122 3.90 -11.75 -13.17
C PRO A 122 2.70 -11.54 -14.12
N ASP A 123 1.49 -11.38 -13.58
CA ASP A 123 0.29 -11.11 -14.39
C ASP A 123 0.37 -9.72 -15.04
N ALA A 124 0.88 -8.72 -14.31
CA ALA A 124 1.08 -7.37 -14.85
C ALA A 124 2.15 -7.32 -15.94
N VAL A 125 3.21 -8.13 -15.85
CA VAL A 125 4.25 -8.23 -16.89
C VAL A 125 3.70 -8.89 -18.15
N ASN A 126 3.03 -10.05 -18.01
CA ASN A 126 2.58 -10.84 -19.16
C ASN A 126 1.26 -10.33 -19.76
N GLY A 127 0.52 -9.52 -19.02
CA GLY A 127 -0.88 -9.24 -19.32
C GLY A 127 -1.77 -10.43 -18.92
N GLY A 128 -3.04 -10.14 -18.64
CA GLY A 128 -4.00 -11.10 -18.11
C GLY A 128 -4.19 -11.02 -16.59
N GLY A 129 -4.98 -11.95 -16.07
CA GLY A 129 -5.42 -11.95 -14.67
C GLY A 129 -6.55 -10.95 -14.37
N GLY A 130 -7.17 -11.12 -13.20
CA GLY A 130 -8.26 -10.29 -12.72
C GLY A 130 -9.64 -10.61 -13.33
N LYS A 131 -10.68 -10.01 -12.75
CA LYS A 131 -12.07 -10.14 -13.23
C LYS A 131 -12.25 -9.43 -14.58
N TRP A 132 -13.27 -9.82 -15.34
CA TRP A 132 -13.60 -9.26 -16.66
C TRP A 132 -13.61 -7.71 -16.71
N TYR A 133 -13.99 -7.06 -15.61
CA TYR A 133 -14.03 -5.60 -15.53
C TYR A 133 -12.68 -4.92 -15.23
N ARG A 134 -11.59 -5.69 -15.17
CA ARG A 134 -10.20 -5.24 -14.95
C ARG A 134 -9.25 -5.99 -15.88
N TYR A 135 -9.54 -5.99 -17.17
CA TYR A 135 -8.62 -6.49 -18.17
C TYR A 135 -7.26 -5.77 -18.05
N VAL A 136 -6.17 -6.53 -18.09
CA VAL A 136 -4.81 -6.01 -17.90
C VAL A 136 -3.99 -6.32 -19.15
N LEU A 137 -3.63 -5.27 -19.89
CA LEU A 137 -2.59 -5.37 -20.91
C LEU A 137 -1.20 -5.42 -20.26
N PRO A 138 -0.18 -5.99 -20.93
CA PRO A 138 1.19 -6.04 -20.44
C PRO A 138 1.73 -4.66 -20.00
N SER A 139 2.50 -4.64 -18.92
CA SER A 139 3.13 -3.44 -18.35
C SER A 139 4.65 -3.53 -18.47
N ASP A 140 5.22 -3.00 -19.54
CA ASP A 140 6.66 -3.07 -19.82
C ASP A 140 7.51 -2.43 -18.72
N TRP A 141 7.07 -1.31 -18.16
CA TRP A 141 7.76 -0.61 -17.08
C TRP A 141 7.77 -1.39 -15.75
N ILE A 142 6.85 -2.35 -15.55
CA ILE A 142 6.92 -3.27 -14.41
C ILE A 142 7.97 -4.35 -14.69
N LYS A 143 8.05 -4.83 -15.93
CA LYS A 143 9.03 -5.83 -16.35
C LYS A 143 10.45 -5.33 -16.10
N GLU A 144 10.74 -4.08 -16.46
CA GLU A 144 12.04 -3.43 -16.23
C GLU A 144 12.42 -3.30 -14.74
N ALA A 145 11.42 -3.21 -13.86
CA ALA A 145 11.62 -2.99 -12.43
C ALA A 145 11.53 -4.26 -11.57
N TRP A 146 11.05 -5.37 -12.14
CA TRP A 146 10.86 -6.68 -11.48
C TRP A 146 11.66 -7.73 -12.24
N HIS A 147 12.99 -7.65 -12.14
CA HIS A 147 13.91 -8.64 -12.70
C HIS A 147 14.36 -9.64 -11.62
#